data_AF-E1JQV2-F1
#
_entry.id   AF-E1JQV2-F1
#
_cell.length_a   1.000
_cell.length_b   1.000
_cell.length_c   1.000
_cell.angle_alpha   90.00
_cell.angle_beta   90.00
_cell.angle_gamma   90.00
#
_symmetry.space_group_name_H-M   'P 1'
#
loop_
_entity.id
_entity.type
_entity.pdbx_description
1 polymer ?
#
loop_
_entity_poly.entity_id
_entity_poly.type
_entity_poly.pdbx_seq_one_letter_code
_entity_poly.pdbx_strand_id
1 'polypeptide(L)'
;MEEKDPLSPEAVRLLAALAAQPETAFPDRVMPGEVATRLGFAPGKAWRLFRALFDKGYYQYDISAYSGRLTEAGRAAAKDLRK
;
A
#
# COMPACT_ATOMS: atom_id res chain seq x y z
N MET A 1 -17.85 17.66 6.55
CA MET A 1 -16.58 16.92 6.81
C MET A 1 -16.83 15.50 6.37
N GLU A 2 -16.31 15.10 5.21
CA GLU A 2 -16.44 13.72 4.72
C GLU A 2 -15.71 12.82 5.72
N GLU A 3 -16.47 11.99 6.42
CA GLU A 3 -15.94 10.92 7.23
C GLU A 3 -15.20 9.98 6.28
N LYS A 4 -13.88 10.11 6.21
CA LYS A 4 -13.03 9.27 5.37
C LYS A 4 -13.19 7.84 5.90
N ASP A 5 -14.06 7.05 5.28
CA ASP A 5 -14.31 5.64 5.63
C ASP A 5 -13.04 4.92 6.09
N PRO A 6 -13.03 4.26 7.26
CA PRO A 6 -11.82 3.60 7.76
C PRO A 6 -11.33 2.56 6.74
N LEU A 7 -10.01 2.43 6.60
CA LEU A 7 -9.43 1.38 5.77
C LEU A 7 -9.89 0.00 6.27
N SER A 8 -10.18 -0.91 5.33
CA SER A 8 -10.45 -2.29 5.69
C SER A 8 -9.22 -2.93 6.37
N PRO A 9 -9.40 -3.96 7.22
CA PRO A 9 -8.27 -4.65 7.87
C PRO A 9 -7.20 -5.16 6.88
N GLU A 10 -7.62 -5.53 5.68
CA GLU A 10 -6.73 -6.03 4.63
C GLU A 10 -5.96 -4.89 3.96
N ALA A 11 -6.58 -3.71 3.80
CA ALA A 11 -5.89 -2.53 3.32
C ALA A 11 -4.88 -2.02 4.36
N VAL A 12 -5.22 -2.09 5.64
CA VAL A 12 -4.30 -1.85 6.77
C VAL A 12 -3.11 -2.82 6.72
N ARG A 13 -3.37 -4.11 6.51
CA ARG A 13 -2.32 -5.14 6.38
C ARG A 13 -1.41 -4.88 5.18
N LEU A 14 -1.97 -4.52 4.03
CA LEU A 14 -1.21 -4.16 2.84
C LEU A 14 -0.34 -2.91 3.09
N LEU A 15 -0.91 -1.87 3.68
CA LEU A 15 -0.22 -0.63 4.02
C LEU A 15 0.99 -0.89 4.94
N ALA A 16 0.78 -1.67 6.00
CA ALA A 16 1.83 -2.03 6.95
C ALA A 16 2.96 -2.84 6.29
N ALA A 17 2.62 -3.77 5.39
CA ALA A 17 3.60 -4.59 4.68
C ALA A 17 4.42 -3.79 3.66
N LEU A 18 3.78 -2.85 2.94
CA LEU A 18 4.47 -1.93 2.03
C LEU A 18 5.44 -1.03 2.80
N ALA A 19 5.03 -0.51 3.94
CA ALA A 19 5.87 0.34 4.78
C ALA A 19 7.03 -0.40 5.47
N ALA A 20 6.94 -1.74 5.55
CA ALA A 20 8.02 -2.58 6.06
C ALA A 20 9.10 -2.89 5.01
N GLN A 21 8.85 -2.61 3.73
CA GLN A 21 9.86 -2.82 2.69
C GLN A 21 10.95 -1.76 2.78
N PRO A 22 12.23 -2.13 2.58
CA PRO A 22 13.31 -1.15 2.47
C PRO A 22 13.09 -0.25 1.24
N GLU A 23 13.47 1.02 1.36
CA GLU A 23 13.46 1.94 0.23
C GLU A 23 14.72 1.72 -0.62
N THR A 24 14.65 0.72 -1.50
CA THR A 24 15.70 0.44 -2.49
C THR A 24 15.27 0.89 -3.89
N ALA A 25 16.25 1.29 -4.69
CA ALA A 25 16.06 1.56 -6.11
C ALA A 25 15.98 0.25 -6.91
N PHE A 26 15.49 0.31 -8.15
CA PHE A 26 15.61 -0.82 -9.07
C PHE A 26 17.09 -1.13 -9.38
N PRO A 27 17.47 -2.40 -9.55
CA PRO A 27 16.61 -3.60 -9.61
C PRO A 27 16.28 -4.25 -8.26
N ASP A 28 16.91 -3.83 -7.15
CA ASP A 28 16.78 -4.47 -5.83
C ASP A 28 15.49 -4.11 -5.08
N ARG A 29 14.58 -3.41 -5.75
CA ARG A 29 13.30 -2.95 -5.19
C ARG A 29 12.28 -4.07 -5.17
N VAL A 30 11.71 -4.34 -3.99
CA VAL A 30 10.53 -5.21 -3.88
C VAL A 30 9.32 -4.47 -4.44
N MET A 31 8.67 -5.09 -5.43
CA MET A 31 7.51 -4.48 -6.09
C MET A 31 6.27 -4.56 -5.21
N PRO A 32 5.44 -3.50 -5.14
CA PRO A 32 4.18 -3.55 -4.41
C PRO A 32 3.29 -4.74 -4.77
N GLY A 33 3.22 -5.09 -6.05
CA GLY A 33 2.48 -6.27 -6.49
C GLY A 33 3.01 -7.57 -5.89
N GLU A 34 4.33 -7.69 -5.78
CA GLU A 34 4.97 -8.83 -5.11
C GLU A 34 4.62 -8.85 -3.61
N VAL A 35 4.60 -7.70 -2.94
CA VAL A 35 4.15 -7.60 -1.54
C VAL A 35 2.71 -8.11 -1.40
N ALA A 36 1.80 -7.70 -2.28
CA ALA A 36 0.41 -8.15 -2.26
C ALA A 36 0.30 -9.67 -2.50
N THR A 37 1.09 -10.22 -3.42
CA THR A 37 1.16 -11.67 -3.67
C THR A 37 1.68 -12.43 -2.45
N ARG A 38 2.74 -11.95 -1.79
CA ARG A 38 3.28 -12.54 -0.54
C ARG A 38 2.28 -12.52 0.61
N LEU A 39 1.35 -11.56 0.61
CA LEU A 39 0.22 -11.51 1.55
C LEU A 39 -0.94 -12.44 1.18
N GLY A 40 -0.88 -13.13 0.05
CA GLY A 40 -1.91 -14.06 -0.42
C GLY A 40 -3.11 -13.39 -1.10
N PHE A 41 -2.98 -12.13 -1.53
CA PHE A 41 -4.08 -11.43 -2.20
C PHE A 41 -4.17 -11.79 -3.68
N ALA A 42 -5.34 -12.26 -4.11
CA ALA A 42 -5.64 -12.45 -5.53
C ALA A 42 -5.57 -11.12 -6.30
N PRO A 43 -5.22 -11.11 -7.61
CA PRO A 43 -4.98 -9.89 -8.37
C PRO A 43 -6.11 -8.84 -8.30
N GLY A 44 -7.36 -9.27 -8.50
CA GLY A 44 -8.53 -8.36 -8.43
C GLY A 44 -8.76 -7.78 -7.03
N LYS A 45 -8.43 -8.53 -5.98
CA LYS A 45 -8.48 -8.05 -4.60
C LYS A 45 -7.35 -7.08 -4.31
N ALA A 46 -6.12 -7.44 -4.66
CA ALA A 46 -4.96 -6.57 -4.53
C ALA A 46 -5.19 -5.22 -5.23
N TRP A 47 -5.77 -5.22 -6.44
CA TRP A 47 -6.11 -4.00 -7.16
C TRP A 47 -7.07 -3.10 -6.37
N ARG A 48 -8.15 -3.65 -5.79
CA ARG A 48 -9.09 -2.88 -4.95
C ARG A 48 -8.41 -2.32 -3.70
N LEU A 49 -7.50 -3.06 -3.09
CA LEU A 49 -6.74 -2.60 -1.93
C LEU A 49 -5.79 -1.46 -2.29
N PHE A 50 -5.04 -1.56 -3.39
CA PHE A 50 -4.20 -0.46 -3.89
C PHE A 50 -5.04 0.77 -4.23
N ARG A 51 -6.23 0.57 -4.81
CA ARG A 51 -7.16 1.66 -5.10
C ARG A 51 -7.65 2.35 -3.84
N ALA A 52 -8.01 1.59 -2.81
CA ALA A 52 -8.39 2.16 -1.52
C ALA A 52 -7.25 2.98 -0.88
N LEU A 53 -6.00 2.51 -0.96
CA LEU A 53 -4.85 3.28 -0.46
C LEU A 53 -4.59 4.55 -1.30
N PHE A 54 -4.79 4.47 -2.63
CA PHE A 54 -4.68 5.60 -3.53
C PHE A 54 -5.74 6.67 -3.23
N ASP A 55 -7.01 6.28 -3.08
CA ASP A 55 -8.11 7.19 -2.79
C ASP A 55 -7.95 7.87 -1.41
N LYS A 56 -7.21 7.26 -0.47
CA LYS A 56 -6.82 7.90 0.80
C LYS A 56 -5.59 8.82 0.69
N GLY A 57 -4.91 8.83 -0.44
CA GLY A 57 -3.66 9.57 -0.65
C GLY A 57 -2.44 8.92 -0.01
N TYR A 58 -2.54 7.64 0.39
CA TYR A 58 -1.45 6.89 1.02
C TYR A 58 -0.52 6.20 0.02
N TYR A 59 -0.97 6.11 -1.22
CA TYR A 59 -0.26 5.41 -2.27
C TYR A 59 -0.37 6.15 -3.59
N GLN A 60 0.70 6.16 -4.37
CA GLN A 60 0.76 6.75 -5.70
C GLN A 60 1.16 5.68 -6.71
N TYR A 61 0.44 5.60 -7.82
CA TYR A 61 0.79 4.70 -8.90
C TYR A 61 2.01 5.23 -9.67
N ASP A 62 2.83 4.30 -10.14
CA ASP A 62 3.87 4.59 -11.12
C ASP A 62 3.33 4.15 -12.49
N ILE A 63 4.02 3.27 -13.21
CA ILE A 63 3.50 2.60 -14.43
C ILE A 63 2.15 1.89 -14.17
N SER A 64 1.95 1.33 -12.97
CA SER A 64 0.71 0.67 -12.57
C SER A 64 0.50 0.68 -11.05
N ALA A 65 -0.66 0.20 -10.61
CA ALA A 65 -0.93 -0.03 -9.18
C ALA A 65 0.08 -0.99 -8.52
N TYR A 66 0.64 -1.93 -9.29
CA TYR A 66 1.57 -2.95 -8.78
C TYR A 66 3.03 -2.49 -8.73
N SER A 67 3.35 -1.30 -9.28
CA SER A 67 4.69 -0.71 -9.30
C SER A 67 4.79 0.65 -8.58
N GLY A 68 3.68 1.12 -8.02
CA GLY A 68 3.59 2.39 -7.29
C GLY A 68 4.38 2.45 -5.98
N ARG A 69 4.19 3.48 -5.19
CA ARG A 69 4.93 3.72 -3.95
C ARG A 69 4.04 4.34 -2.88
N LEU A 70 4.40 4.13 -1.61
CA LEU A 70 3.76 4.86 -0.53
C LEU A 70 4.11 6.35 -0.63
N THR A 71 3.13 7.19 -0.31
CA THR A 71 3.36 8.62 -0.08
C THR A 71 3.92 8.83 1.33
N GLU A 72 4.36 10.05 1.63
CA GLU A 72 4.73 10.41 3.00
C GLU A 72 3.56 10.22 3.98
N ALA A 73 2.35 10.60 3.58
CA ALA A 73 1.13 10.38 4.36
C ALA A 73 0.87 8.88 4.60
N GLY A 74 1.06 8.04 3.58
CA GLY A 74 0.92 6.59 3.74
C GLY A 74 1.95 5.99 4.69
N ARG A 75 3.20 6.44 4.63
CA ARG A 75 4.25 6.04 5.58
C ARG A 75 3.96 6.50 7.00
N ALA A 76 3.46 7.73 7.18
CA ALA A 76 3.05 8.24 8.49
C ALA A 76 1.90 7.41 9.07
N ALA A 77 0.85 7.18 8.27
CA ALA A 77 -0.29 6.34 8.66
C ALA A 77 0.15 4.92 9.05
N ALA A 78 1.11 4.33 8.31
CA ALA A 78 1.65 3.01 8.64
C ALA A 78 2.43 2.97 9.98
N LYS A 79 3.07 4.07 10.39
CA LYS A 79 3.76 4.16 11.69
C LYS A 79 2.77 4.25 12.84
N ASP A 80 1.68 4.98 12.67
CA ASP A 80 0.65 5.11 13.72
C ASP A 80 -0.10 3.79 13.96
N LEU A 81 -0.17 2.90 12.97
CA LEU A 81 -0.71 1.55 13.12
C LEU A 81 0.15 0.61 14.00
N ARG A 82 1.40 0.97 14.29
CA ARG A 82 2.33 0.16 15.10
C ARG A 82 2.41 0.62 16.56
N LYS A 83 1.71 1.70 16.92
CA LYS A 83 1.59 2.19 18.30
C LYS A 83 0.41 1.52 18.98
#